data_AF-A0A1F1ID01-F1
#
_entry.id   AF-A0A1F1ID01-F1
#
_cell.length_a   1.000
_cell.length_b   1.000
_cell.length_c   1.000
_cell.angle_alpha   90.00
_cell.angle_beta   90.00
_cell.angle_gamma   90.00
#
_symmetry.space_group_name_H-M   'P 1'
#
loop_
_entity.id
_entity.type
_entity.pdbx_description
1 polymer ?
#
loop_
_entity_poly.entity_id
_entity_poly.type
_entity_poly.pdbx_seq_one_letter_code
_entity_poly.pdbx_strand_id
1 'polypeptide(L)'
;MISAEPTAASAAEPRRVTVVGYYGARNLGDDLLLSAIHEGLRRADPQVRVQVAAEHPQHVAALPGLSAHSRLDHAATFEHVRRSDALVLGGGGLWHDYSFERAGGLLGFVTAAKVSMPGYGIPAMLAEMLGVPVHVLGIGAGPIRSEDAARAVRAVARTAETLTVRDEDSARILEPFAADLPEVRLAPDLVYSLSLPDGGPSYDEARSPAASVARAREAGRAVVAVNLRSWADGDMARLRTRLAAALAAVATTRPLTVVTLPFQAGPGRDAQALAELTALLPEDVERIDLAEPPPLAELTALLRGVDAVVAMRLHACLLAHRCGTPTVGLDYDPKVGRHFREADRASACLPLDADAAALEHALRAALDGPLPGTCVQRIRDLEAQSRAVVDDVARRIVAAGIRPRPRGPAVGAAAAAAALGTGAVGGPAAVEPAAFSGMVLSDEKGRLTARDVDRRTRARADRLSLAFPESEKTLAAGRRLGFSGVLTAAAGAAAVLELPAVPAHDGDGPTVELVCGGAALRLPLPEAAQRRRILLHTPGGGQKVRVSLTLHGPAAGAAPWDGAAQVSLTLSGEDVAGLWVAPQTVVAPGGRP
;
A
#
# COMPACT_ATOMS: atom_id res chain seq x y z
N MET A 1 -13.91 -57.78 31.45
CA MET A 1 -13.93 -57.18 30.10
C MET A 1 -13.98 -55.66 30.28
N ILE A 2 -12.81 -55.03 30.32
CA ILE A 2 -12.70 -53.57 30.31
C ILE A 2 -12.44 -53.20 28.86
N SER A 3 -13.42 -52.50 28.28
CA SER A 3 -13.42 -51.98 26.92
C SER A 3 -12.24 -51.04 26.73
N ALA A 4 -11.36 -51.34 25.78
CA ALA A 4 -10.31 -50.44 25.35
C ALA A 4 -10.92 -49.23 24.63
N GLU A 5 -10.62 -48.03 25.10
CA GLU A 5 -10.89 -46.79 24.37
C GLU A 5 -10.07 -46.75 23.07
N PRO A 6 -10.57 -46.09 22.00
CA PRO A 6 -9.81 -45.94 20.77
C PRO A 6 -8.62 -45.03 21.04
N THR A 7 -7.42 -45.54 20.75
CA THR A 7 -6.18 -44.78 20.73
C THR A 7 -6.34 -43.55 19.83
N ALA A 8 -6.11 -42.38 20.42
CA ALA A 8 -6.08 -41.10 19.71
C ALA A 8 -5.19 -41.22 18.48
N ALA A 9 -5.78 -41.06 17.29
CA ALA A 9 -5.02 -40.88 16.07
C ALA A 9 -4.01 -39.75 16.30
N SER A 10 -2.73 -40.04 16.12
CA SER A 10 -1.67 -39.04 16.11
C SER A 10 -2.10 -37.89 15.20
N ALA A 11 -2.42 -36.74 15.78
CA ALA A 11 -2.85 -35.58 15.00
C ALA A 11 -1.71 -35.20 14.07
N ALA A 12 -1.90 -35.42 12.76
CA ALA A 12 -0.94 -35.06 11.74
C ALA A 12 -0.54 -33.60 11.91
N GLU A 13 0.75 -33.30 11.75
CA GLU A 13 1.26 -31.96 11.96
C GLU A 13 0.59 -30.99 10.96
N PRO A 14 0.02 -29.86 11.41
CA PRO A 14 -0.77 -29.00 10.52
C PRO A 14 0.11 -28.37 9.45
N ARG A 15 -0.44 -28.26 8.23
CA ARG A 15 0.21 -27.57 7.10
C ARG A 15 0.49 -26.12 7.40
N ARG A 16 1.65 -25.62 6.97
CA ARG A 16 2.04 -24.22 7.07
C ARG A 16 2.15 -23.61 5.68
N VAL A 17 1.36 -22.60 5.41
CA VAL A 17 1.37 -21.88 4.13
C VAL A 17 1.75 -20.44 4.38
N THR A 18 2.79 -19.95 3.71
CA THR A 18 3.12 -18.52 3.69
C THR A 18 2.42 -17.87 2.50
N VAL A 19 1.66 -16.81 2.75
CA VAL A 19 0.95 -16.03 1.74
C VAL A 19 1.60 -14.66 1.60
N VAL A 20 1.89 -14.27 0.36
CA VAL A 20 2.57 -13.02 0.02
C VAL A 20 1.70 -12.24 -0.97
N GLY A 21 1.56 -10.93 -0.75
CA GLY A 21 0.80 -10.01 -1.61
C GLY A 21 0.66 -8.62 -0.98
N TYR A 22 -0.13 -7.73 -1.59
CA TYR A 22 -0.38 -6.38 -1.06
C TYR A 22 -1.46 -6.39 0.04
N TYR A 23 -1.26 -7.18 1.09
CA TYR A 23 -2.25 -7.38 2.16
C TYR A 23 -2.00 -6.52 3.38
N GLY A 24 -3.06 -6.19 4.12
CA GLY A 24 -2.94 -5.38 5.32
C GLY A 24 -2.66 -3.90 5.05
N ALA A 25 -2.76 -3.44 3.80
CA ALA A 25 -2.59 -2.04 3.45
C ALA A 25 -3.87 -1.21 3.68
N ARG A 26 -4.87 -1.79 4.38
CA ARG A 26 -6.22 -1.27 4.54
C ARG A 26 -6.90 -0.97 3.20
N ASN A 27 -6.64 -1.84 2.21
CA ASN A 27 -7.32 -1.88 0.93
C ASN A 27 -8.21 -3.12 0.94
N LEU A 28 -9.51 -2.91 1.10
CA LEU A 28 -10.48 -3.98 1.21
C LEU A 28 -10.41 -4.93 0.01
N GLY A 29 -10.13 -4.40 -1.19
CA GLY A 29 -9.98 -5.21 -2.39
C GLY A 29 -8.94 -6.32 -2.24
N ASP A 30 -7.73 -5.98 -1.79
CA ASP A 30 -6.65 -6.96 -1.64
C ASP A 30 -6.89 -7.85 -0.41
N ASP A 31 -7.49 -7.32 0.65
CA ASP A 31 -7.86 -8.12 1.83
C ASP A 31 -8.92 -9.19 1.48
N LEU A 32 -9.82 -8.92 0.52
CA LEU A 32 -10.78 -9.92 0.00
C LEU A 32 -10.08 -11.04 -0.79
N LEU A 33 -9.04 -10.72 -1.56
CA LEU A 33 -8.22 -11.73 -2.25
C LEU A 33 -7.52 -12.64 -1.24
N LEU A 34 -7.00 -12.08 -0.15
CA LEU A 34 -6.43 -12.87 0.96
C LEU A 34 -7.49 -13.76 1.61
N SER A 35 -8.70 -13.23 1.88
CA SER A 35 -9.80 -14.03 2.42
C SER A 35 -10.18 -15.17 1.49
N ALA A 36 -10.23 -14.95 0.18
CA ALA A 36 -10.54 -15.98 -0.81
C ALA A 36 -9.50 -17.12 -0.81
N ILE A 37 -8.21 -16.78 -0.75
CA ILE A 37 -7.11 -17.75 -0.63
C ILE A 37 -7.22 -18.53 0.69
N HIS A 38 -7.42 -17.82 1.80
CA HIS A 38 -7.53 -18.42 3.13
C HIS A 38 -8.71 -19.40 3.20
N GLU A 39 -9.88 -19.00 2.72
CA GLU A 39 -11.08 -19.84 2.67
C GLU A 39 -10.88 -21.05 1.75
N GLY A 40 -10.21 -20.84 0.60
CA GLY A 40 -9.66 -21.88 -0.28
C GLY A 40 -8.95 -22.99 0.49
N LEU A 41 -7.86 -22.61 1.16
CA LEU A 41 -6.99 -23.49 1.93
C LEU A 41 -7.73 -24.19 3.08
N ARG A 42 -8.55 -23.45 3.83
CA ARG A 42 -9.30 -23.97 4.99
C ARG A 42 -10.36 -24.99 4.62
N ARG A 43 -10.98 -24.86 3.45
CA ARG A 43 -11.93 -25.85 2.92
C ARG A 43 -11.25 -27.14 2.50
N ALA A 44 -10.05 -27.05 1.95
CA ALA A 44 -9.24 -28.21 1.60
C ALA A 44 -8.70 -28.93 2.85
N ASP A 45 -8.26 -28.18 3.86
CA ASP A 45 -7.85 -28.70 5.17
C ASP A 45 -8.09 -27.65 6.30
N PRO A 46 -9.03 -27.91 7.22
CA PRO A 46 -9.31 -27.06 8.38
C PRO A 46 -8.19 -26.98 9.42
N GLN A 47 -7.05 -27.63 9.22
CA GLN A 47 -5.88 -27.52 10.10
C GLN A 47 -4.75 -26.67 9.51
N VAL A 48 -4.87 -26.23 8.24
CA VAL A 48 -3.89 -25.34 7.61
C VAL A 48 -3.70 -24.08 8.45
N ARG A 49 -2.44 -23.75 8.71
CA ARG A 49 -1.97 -22.52 9.34
C ARG A 49 -1.44 -21.59 8.26
N VAL A 50 -2.06 -20.43 8.15
CA VAL A 50 -1.70 -19.43 7.15
C VAL A 50 -0.96 -18.27 7.82
N GLN A 51 0.24 -18.00 7.34
CA GLN A 51 1.06 -16.86 7.74
C GLN A 51 1.16 -15.86 6.59
N VAL A 52 0.90 -14.59 6.84
CA VAL A 52 0.89 -13.55 5.81
C VAL A 52 2.06 -12.59 5.99
N ALA A 53 2.74 -12.25 4.89
CA ALA A 53 3.64 -11.10 4.84
C ALA A 53 2.81 -9.85 4.49
N ALA A 54 2.58 -8.96 5.46
CA ALA A 54 1.61 -7.87 5.36
C ALA A 54 2.25 -6.48 5.54
N GLU A 55 1.60 -5.44 5.01
CA GLU A 55 1.98 -4.03 5.26
C GLU A 55 1.74 -3.65 6.73
N HIS A 56 0.54 -3.92 7.24
CA HIS A 56 0.17 -3.72 8.64
C HIS A 56 -0.28 -5.07 9.22
N PRO A 57 0.63 -5.82 9.86
CA PRO A 57 0.37 -7.16 10.36
C PRO A 57 -0.82 -7.24 11.33
N GLN A 58 -0.98 -6.22 12.18
CA GLN A 58 -2.09 -6.12 13.13
C GLN A 58 -3.47 -6.11 12.46
N HIS A 59 -3.58 -5.56 11.24
CA HIS A 59 -4.83 -5.54 10.48
C HIS A 59 -5.20 -6.93 9.97
N VAL A 60 -4.21 -7.66 9.45
CA VAL A 60 -4.41 -9.02 8.97
C VAL A 60 -4.61 -10.01 10.13
N ALA A 61 -3.90 -9.83 11.24
CA ALA A 61 -4.03 -10.68 12.44
C ALA A 61 -5.38 -10.52 13.16
N ALA A 62 -6.14 -9.45 12.87
CA ALA A 62 -7.51 -9.30 13.35
C ALA A 62 -8.50 -10.22 12.61
N LEU A 63 -8.13 -10.75 11.44
CA LEU A 63 -8.94 -11.71 10.71
C LEU A 63 -8.79 -13.11 11.33
N PRO A 64 -9.90 -13.82 11.64
CA PRO A 64 -9.84 -15.15 12.24
C PRO A 64 -9.01 -16.13 11.40
N GLY A 65 -8.14 -16.91 12.05
CA GLY A 65 -7.37 -17.97 11.40
C GLY A 65 -6.11 -17.52 10.65
N LEU A 66 -5.77 -16.23 10.67
CA LEU A 66 -4.58 -15.66 10.03
C LEU A 66 -3.56 -15.16 11.06
N SER A 67 -2.29 -15.47 10.82
CA SER A 67 -1.17 -14.80 11.47
C SER A 67 -0.42 -13.92 10.47
N ALA A 68 0.19 -12.83 10.93
CA ALA A 68 0.88 -11.90 10.04
C ALA A 68 2.18 -11.38 10.64
N HIS A 69 3.15 -11.08 9.77
CA HIS A 69 4.39 -10.37 10.10
C HIS A 69 4.61 -9.26 9.08
N SER A 70 5.47 -8.30 9.42
CA SER A 70 5.76 -7.19 8.50
C SER A 70 6.45 -7.74 7.26
N ARG A 71 5.93 -7.41 6.08
CA ARG A 71 6.57 -7.75 4.80
C ARG A 71 7.96 -7.11 4.62
N LEU A 72 8.29 -6.11 5.45
CA LEU A 72 9.60 -5.47 5.49
C LEU A 72 10.59 -6.22 6.40
N ASP A 73 10.12 -7.18 7.19
CA ASP A 73 10.96 -8.05 8.00
C ASP A 73 11.40 -9.26 7.17
N HIS A 74 12.53 -9.10 6.47
CA HIS A 74 13.08 -10.13 5.61
C HIS A 74 13.56 -11.36 6.39
N ALA A 75 14.00 -11.20 7.63
CA ALA A 75 14.42 -12.32 8.48
C ALA A 75 13.21 -13.15 8.92
N ALA A 76 12.12 -12.51 9.33
CA ALA A 76 10.86 -13.18 9.61
C ALA A 76 10.30 -13.85 8.34
N THR A 77 10.30 -13.14 7.21
CA THR A 77 9.87 -13.69 5.92
C THR A 77 10.65 -14.95 5.59
N PHE A 78 11.99 -14.90 5.68
CA PHE A 78 12.85 -16.05 5.44
C PHE A 78 12.50 -17.23 6.34
N GLU A 79 12.37 -17.00 7.64
CA GLU A 79 12.09 -18.07 8.60
C GLU A 79 10.69 -18.67 8.39
N HIS A 80 9.70 -17.85 8.04
CA HIS A 80 8.36 -18.33 7.72
C HIS A 80 8.34 -19.14 6.43
N VAL A 81 8.99 -18.68 5.37
CA VAL A 81 9.12 -19.42 4.10
C VAL A 81 9.84 -20.75 4.33
N ARG A 82 10.97 -20.74 5.03
CA ARG A 82 11.76 -21.94 5.33
C ARG A 82 10.98 -23.03 6.05
N ARG A 83 10.04 -22.64 6.93
CA ARG A 83 9.17 -23.53 7.70
C ARG A 83 7.84 -23.83 7.02
N SER A 84 7.60 -23.32 5.83
CA SER A 84 6.37 -23.54 5.08
C SER A 84 6.44 -24.81 4.25
N ASP A 85 5.27 -25.43 4.11
CA ASP A 85 5.01 -26.54 3.20
C ASP A 85 4.72 -26.03 1.78
N ALA A 86 4.23 -24.80 1.66
CA ALA A 86 4.04 -24.10 0.39
C ALA A 86 4.09 -22.57 0.58
N LEU A 87 4.43 -21.86 -0.50
CA LEU A 87 4.26 -20.42 -0.62
C LEU A 87 3.15 -20.11 -1.63
N VAL A 88 2.23 -19.24 -1.26
CA VAL A 88 1.22 -18.69 -2.18
C VAL A 88 1.56 -17.24 -2.45
N LEU A 89 1.93 -16.94 -3.69
CA LEU A 89 1.97 -15.58 -4.19
C LEU A 89 0.56 -15.22 -4.65
N GLY A 90 -0.16 -14.51 -3.81
CA GLY A 90 -1.57 -14.21 -4.04
C GLY A 90 -1.79 -13.06 -5.02
N GLY A 91 -3.05 -12.90 -5.42
CA GLY A 91 -3.44 -12.10 -6.58
C GLY A 91 -3.34 -10.59 -6.40
N GLY A 92 -3.92 -9.89 -7.37
CA GLY A 92 -3.88 -8.42 -7.46
C GLY A 92 -2.95 -7.93 -8.57
N GLY A 93 -2.88 -6.62 -8.77
CA GLY A 93 -2.02 -5.98 -9.78
C GLY A 93 -0.58 -5.85 -9.30
N LEU A 94 0.11 -6.97 -9.07
CA LEU A 94 1.45 -6.96 -8.49
C LEU A 94 2.56 -6.86 -9.55
N TRP A 95 2.26 -7.12 -10.83
CA TRP A 95 3.25 -7.13 -11.91
C TRP A 95 3.06 -5.96 -12.87
N HIS A 96 3.67 -4.81 -12.55
CA HIS A 96 3.56 -3.56 -13.34
C HIS A 96 4.89 -2.81 -13.41
N ASP A 97 5.18 -2.18 -14.57
CA ASP A 97 6.38 -1.38 -14.82
C ASP A 97 6.54 -0.22 -13.84
N TYR A 98 5.48 0.56 -13.64
CA TYR A 98 5.50 1.77 -12.83
C TYR A 98 6.05 1.51 -11.42
N SER A 99 5.70 0.36 -10.87
CA SER A 99 6.14 -0.04 -9.55
C SER A 99 7.46 -0.82 -9.56
N PHE A 100 7.90 -1.38 -10.70
CA PHE A 100 9.25 -1.93 -10.90
C PHE A 100 10.31 -0.83 -11.04
N GLU A 101 10.04 0.22 -11.84
CA GLU A 101 10.93 1.39 -11.96
C GLU A 101 11.05 2.13 -10.62
N ARG A 102 9.93 2.33 -9.90
CA ARG A 102 9.93 2.87 -8.54
C ARG A 102 10.69 2.01 -7.53
N ALA A 103 10.80 0.71 -7.79
CA ALA A 103 11.58 -0.22 -6.98
C ALA A 103 13.07 -0.24 -7.36
N GLY A 104 13.53 0.62 -8.26
CA GLY A 104 14.93 0.68 -8.69
C GLY A 104 15.29 -0.35 -9.78
N GLY A 105 14.29 -0.88 -10.49
CA GLY A 105 14.48 -1.84 -11.58
C GLY A 105 15.04 -3.19 -11.09
N LEU A 106 15.92 -3.82 -11.88
CA LEU A 106 16.55 -5.10 -11.52
C LEU A 106 17.34 -5.03 -10.21
N LEU A 107 17.93 -3.87 -9.89
CA LEU A 107 18.61 -3.65 -8.61
C LEU A 107 17.64 -3.74 -7.42
N GLY A 108 16.34 -3.55 -7.65
CA GLY A 108 15.31 -3.77 -6.63
C GLY A 108 15.30 -5.19 -6.08
N PHE A 109 15.65 -6.20 -6.88
CA PHE A 109 15.76 -7.59 -6.43
C PHE A 109 16.98 -7.83 -5.54
N VAL A 110 18.03 -7.02 -5.70
CA VAL A 110 19.27 -7.07 -4.90
C VAL A 110 19.18 -6.19 -3.65
N THR A 111 18.44 -5.07 -3.72
CA THR A 111 18.30 -4.07 -2.65
C THR A 111 17.04 -4.26 -1.79
N ALA A 112 16.32 -5.38 -1.98
CA ALA A 112 15.07 -5.69 -1.30
C ALA A 112 14.02 -4.56 -1.41
N ALA A 113 13.85 -4.03 -2.63
CA ALA A 113 12.98 -2.90 -2.86
C ALA A 113 11.52 -3.20 -2.51
N LYS A 114 10.87 -2.22 -1.86
CA LYS A 114 9.64 -2.38 -1.09
C LYS A 114 8.35 -2.40 -1.93
N VAL A 115 8.43 -2.44 -3.26
CA VAL A 115 7.26 -2.22 -4.14
C VAL A 115 7.17 -3.29 -5.23
N SER A 116 5.96 -3.83 -5.42
CA SER A 116 5.53 -4.71 -6.51
C SER A 116 6.46 -5.90 -6.79
N MET A 117 7.08 -5.93 -7.96
CA MET A 117 7.84 -7.02 -8.53
C MET A 117 9.01 -7.51 -7.68
N PRO A 118 9.99 -6.68 -7.25
CA PRO A 118 11.03 -7.15 -6.33
C PRO A 118 10.50 -7.51 -4.94
N GLY A 119 9.61 -6.67 -4.40
CA GLY A 119 9.09 -6.83 -3.04
C GLY A 119 8.25 -8.11 -2.83
N TYR A 120 7.58 -8.58 -3.89
CA TYR A 120 6.77 -9.80 -3.85
C TYR A 120 7.42 -10.98 -4.58
N GLY A 121 8.40 -10.73 -5.46
CA GLY A 121 9.16 -11.76 -6.17
C GLY A 121 10.28 -12.39 -5.33
N ILE A 122 10.94 -11.63 -4.45
CA ILE A 122 12.00 -12.16 -3.58
C ILE A 122 11.53 -13.35 -2.72
N PRO A 123 10.36 -13.30 -2.05
CA PRO A 123 9.87 -14.46 -1.30
C PRO A 123 9.65 -15.70 -2.17
N ALA A 124 9.19 -15.54 -3.42
CA ALA A 124 8.98 -16.63 -4.36
C ALA A 124 10.31 -17.27 -4.81
N MET A 125 11.31 -16.46 -5.14
CA MET A 125 12.66 -16.93 -5.47
C MET A 125 13.32 -17.63 -4.28
N LEU A 126 13.14 -17.07 -3.07
CA LEU A 126 13.63 -17.68 -1.85
C LEU A 126 12.96 -19.03 -1.57
N ALA A 127 11.65 -19.13 -1.78
CA ALA A 127 10.92 -20.38 -1.64
C ALA A 127 11.46 -21.46 -2.59
N GLU A 128 11.68 -21.12 -3.87
CA GLU A 128 12.30 -22.03 -4.84
C GLU A 128 13.70 -22.49 -4.40
N MET A 129 14.57 -21.57 -3.97
CA MET A 129 15.90 -21.89 -3.45
C MET A 129 15.86 -22.83 -2.24
N LEU A 130 14.83 -22.70 -1.39
CA LEU A 130 14.64 -23.54 -0.22
C LEU A 130 13.89 -24.85 -0.53
N GLY A 131 13.48 -25.09 -1.79
CA GLY A 131 12.66 -26.23 -2.19
C GLY A 131 11.26 -26.20 -1.57
N VAL A 132 10.70 -25.01 -1.36
CA VAL A 132 9.30 -24.77 -0.98
C VAL A 132 8.51 -24.54 -2.27
N PRO A 133 7.45 -25.32 -2.55
CA PRO A 133 6.65 -25.15 -3.77
C PRO A 133 5.93 -23.81 -3.77
N VAL A 134 5.96 -23.11 -4.90
CA VAL A 134 5.35 -21.78 -5.08
C VAL A 134 4.10 -21.90 -5.94
N HIS A 135 2.98 -21.37 -5.46
CA HIS A 135 1.73 -21.27 -6.21
C HIS A 135 1.38 -19.79 -6.42
N VAL A 136 1.29 -19.37 -7.67
CA VAL A 136 0.88 -18.02 -8.07
C VAL A 136 -0.61 -18.04 -8.40
N LEU A 137 -1.40 -17.29 -7.62
CA LEU A 137 -2.86 -17.31 -7.68
C LEU A 137 -3.43 -15.97 -8.16
N GLY A 138 -4.18 -15.97 -9.27
CA GLY A 138 -4.98 -14.84 -9.73
C GLY A 138 -4.17 -13.55 -9.94
N ILE A 139 -2.94 -13.66 -10.44
CA ILE A 139 -2.06 -12.50 -10.61
C ILE A 139 -2.52 -11.66 -11.80
N GLY A 140 -2.52 -10.35 -11.62
CA GLY A 140 -2.65 -9.38 -12.71
C GLY A 140 -1.29 -8.85 -13.14
N ALA A 141 -1.05 -8.84 -14.43
CA ALA A 141 0.14 -8.30 -15.06
C ALA A 141 -0.21 -7.18 -16.04
N GLY A 142 0.61 -6.13 -16.08
CA GLY A 142 0.54 -5.11 -17.11
C GLY A 142 -0.11 -3.77 -16.71
N PRO A 143 0.34 -2.64 -17.26
CA PRO A 143 1.19 -2.56 -18.43
C PRO A 143 2.66 -2.90 -18.12
N ILE A 144 3.25 -3.72 -19.00
CA ILE A 144 4.66 -4.05 -19.02
C ILE A 144 5.19 -3.68 -20.40
N ARG A 145 6.04 -2.66 -20.43
CA ARG A 145 6.65 -2.02 -21.60
C ARG A 145 8.18 -2.15 -21.55
N SER A 146 8.74 -2.23 -20.34
CA SER A 146 10.16 -2.42 -20.10
C SER A 146 10.58 -3.88 -20.28
N GLU A 147 11.66 -4.11 -21.03
CA GLU A 147 12.26 -5.44 -21.14
C GLU A 147 12.77 -5.97 -19.78
N ASP A 148 13.26 -5.08 -18.90
CA ASP A 148 13.72 -5.46 -17.56
C ASP A 148 12.56 -5.95 -16.69
N ALA A 149 11.42 -5.26 -16.77
CA ALA A 149 10.21 -5.67 -16.06
C ALA A 149 9.69 -7.01 -16.62
N ALA A 150 9.71 -7.20 -17.94
CA ALA A 150 9.35 -8.46 -18.58
C ALA A 150 10.29 -9.61 -18.15
N ARG A 151 11.60 -9.37 -18.10
CA ARG A 151 12.59 -10.34 -17.58
C ARG A 151 12.34 -10.69 -16.12
N ALA A 152 12.03 -9.70 -15.29
CA ALA A 152 11.69 -9.93 -13.90
C ALA A 152 10.39 -10.72 -13.74
N VAL A 153 9.36 -10.45 -14.56
CA VAL A 153 8.09 -11.21 -14.53
C VAL A 153 8.39 -12.66 -14.86
N ARG A 154 9.14 -12.91 -15.94
CA ARG A 154 9.56 -14.26 -16.32
C ARG A 154 10.31 -14.96 -15.18
N ALA A 155 11.25 -14.27 -14.52
CA ALA A 155 12.04 -14.85 -13.43
C ALA A 155 11.16 -15.29 -12.25
N VAL A 156 10.19 -14.46 -11.84
CA VAL A 156 9.26 -14.80 -10.76
C VAL A 156 8.25 -15.86 -11.20
N ALA A 157 7.72 -15.76 -12.42
CA ALA A 157 6.76 -16.73 -12.95
C ALA A 157 7.37 -18.13 -13.10
N ARG A 158 8.67 -18.23 -13.40
CA ARG A 158 9.42 -19.49 -13.49
C ARG A 158 9.49 -20.26 -12.18
N THR A 159 9.43 -19.57 -11.04
CA THR A 159 9.50 -20.23 -9.72
C THR A 159 8.23 -21.01 -9.41
N ALA A 160 7.14 -20.79 -10.16
CA ALA A 160 5.82 -21.30 -9.87
C ALA A 160 5.67 -22.78 -10.25
N GLU A 161 5.13 -23.58 -9.34
CA GLU A 161 4.58 -24.91 -9.64
C GLU A 161 3.15 -24.81 -10.19
N THR A 162 2.40 -23.79 -9.77
CA THR A 162 1.10 -23.47 -10.35
C THR A 162 1.02 -21.99 -10.64
N LEU A 163 0.59 -21.64 -11.85
CA LEU A 163 0.53 -20.25 -12.31
C LEU A 163 -0.86 -19.97 -12.88
N THR A 164 -1.62 -19.15 -12.15
CA THR A 164 -2.91 -18.66 -12.62
C THR A 164 -2.89 -17.14 -12.76
N VAL A 165 -3.45 -16.66 -13.86
CA VAL A 165 -3.61 -15.24 -14.18
C VAL A 165 -5.08 -14.89 -14.20
N ARG A 166 -5.40 -13.67 -13.78
CA ARG A 166 -6.80 -13.25 -13.62
C ARG A 166 -7.48 -12.80 -14.93
N ASP A 167 -6.70 -12.52 -15.97
CA ASP A 167 -7.19 -11.88 -17.20
C ASP A 167 -6.33 -12.21 -18.43
N GLU A 168 -6.90 -12.15 -19.65
CA GLU A 168 -6.17 -12.51 -20.88
C GLU A 168 -5.06 -11.51 -21.25
N ASP A 169 -5.12 -10.27 -20.76
CA ASP A 169 -4.02 -9.31 -20.95
C ASP A 169 -2.78 -9.80 -20.19
N SER A 170 -2.98 -10.25 -18.95
CA SER A 170 -1.95 -10.88 -18.13
C SER A 170 -1.41 -12.16 -18.76
N ALA A 171 -2.28 -12.99 -19.34
CA ALA A 171 -1.87 -14.19 -20.06
C ALA A 171 -0.99 -13.87 -21.28
N ARG A 172 -1.41 -12.88 -22.09
CA ARG A 172 -0.65 -12.41 -23.27
C ARG A 172 0.73 -11.86 -22.93
N ILE A 173 0.87 -11.24 -21.76
CA ILE A 173 2.19 -10.77 -21.27
C ILE A 173 3.15 -11.94 -21.00
N LEU A 174 2.62 -13.10 -20.60
CA LEU A 174 3.41 -14.30 -20.29
C LEU A 174 3.62 -15.21 -21.51
N GLU A 175 2.80 -15.07 -22.56
CA GLU A 175 2.86 -15.87 -23.78
C GLU A 175 4.27 -15.96 -24.41
N PRO A 176 5.05 -14.87 -24.52
CA PRO A 176 6.42 -14.94 -25.05
C PRO A 176 7.37 -15.83 -24.24
N PHE A 177 7.02 -16.15 -23.00
CA PHE A 177 7.80 -16.96 -22.08
C PHE A 177 7.20 -18.35 -21.85
N ALA A 178 6.11 -18.71 -22.54
CA ALA A 178 5.35 -19.93 -22.25
C ALA A 178 6.17 -21.23 -22.28
N ALA A 179 7.20 -21.32 -23.13
CA ALA A 179 8.10 -22.48 -23.21
C ALA A 179 8.91 -22.73 -21.93
N ASP A 180 9.03 -21.70 -21.09
CA ASP A 180 9.84 -21.68 -19.88
C ASP A 180 9.02 -21.70 -18.58
N LEU A 181 7.69 -21.62 -18.70
CA LEU A 181 6.77 -21.46 -17.59
C LEU A 181 5.94 -22.74 -17.41
N PRO A 182 5.41 -22.99 -16.20
CA PRO A 182 4.31 -23.93 -16.04
C PRO A 182 3.10 -23.49 -16.89
N GLU A 183 2.14 -24.39 -17.07
CA GLU A 183 0.86 -24.07 -17.72
C GLU A 183 0.24 -22.80 -17.10
N VAL A 184 0.13 -21.73 -17.91
CA VAL A 184 -0.51 -20.48 -17.51
C VAL A 184 -2.02 -20.66 -17.61
N ARG A 185 -2.68 -20.79 -16.45
CA ARG A 185 -4.13 -20.99 -16.39
C ARG A 185 -4.86 -19.67 -16.23
N LEU A 186 -5.75 -19.37 -17.16
CA LEU A 186 -6.67 -18.25 -17.02
C LEU A 186 -7.78 -18.61 -16.02
N ALA A 187 -8.03 -17.74 -15.05
CA ALA A 187 -9.09 -17.90 -14.07
C ALA A 187 -9.75 -16.54 -13.79
N PRO A 188 -11.04 -16.49 -13.43
CA PRO A 188 -11.64 -15.24 -12.96
C PRO A 188 -10.95 -14.73 -11.69
N ASP A 189 -11.20 -13.47 -11.35
CA ASP A 189 -10.70 -12.86 -10.11
C ASP A 189 -11.02 -13.74 -8.87
N LEU A 190 -10.08 -13.85 -7.94
CA LEU A 190 -10.22 -14.73 -6.77
C LEU A 190 -11.39 -14.34 -5.87
N VAL A 191 -11.82 -13.07 -5.89
CA VAL A 191 -12.99 -12.62 -5.11
C VAL A 191 -14.26 -13.34 -5.53
N TYR A 192 -14.38 -13.85 -6.76
CA TYR A 192 -15.50 -14.70 -7.16
C TYR A 192 -15.58 -16.02 -6.37
N SER A 193 -14.46 -16.51 -5.85
CA SER A 193 -14.42 -17.74 -5.04
C SER A 193 -14.76 -17.53 -3.57
N LEU A 194 -14.91 -16.28 -3.11
CA LEU A 194 -15.17 -15.96 -1.70
C LEU A 194 -16.62 -16.29 -1.33
N SER A 195 -16.86 -16.97 -0.21
CA SER A 195 -18.22 -17.14 0.29
C SER A 195 -18.73 -15.82 0.86
N LEU A 196 -19.83 -15.31 0.30
CA LEU A 196 -20.48 -14.11 0.80
C LEU A 196 -21.41 -14.49 1.95
N PRO A 197 -21.28 -13.88 3.14
CA PRO A 197 -22.15 -14.20 4.28
C PRO A 197 -23.63 -14.01 3.94
N ASP A 198 -24.47 -14.95 4.36
CA ASP A 198 -25.93 -14.87 4.18
C ASP A 198 -26.62 -13.99 5.26
N GLY A 199 -25.91 -13.67 6.34
CA GLY A 199 -26.45 -13.05 7.56
C GLY A 199 -26.47 -11.52 7.57
N GLY A 200 -27.38 -10.99 8.42
CA GLY A 200 -27.54 -9.57 8.73
C GLY A 200 -26.38 -8.96 9.53
N PRO A 201 -26.51 -7.71 9.99
CA PRO A 201 -25.39 -6.88 10.39
C PRO A 201 -24.56 -7.48 11.53
N SER A 202 -23.23 -7.37 11.43
CA SER A 202 -22.30 -7.78 12.51
C SER A 202 -22.09 -6.68 13.55
N TYR A 203 -22.84 -5.59 13.44
CA TYR A 203 -22.81 -4.42 14.30
C TYR A 203 -23.99 -4.40 15.27
N ASP A 204 -23.85 -3.60 16.33
CA ASP A 204 -24.99 -2.98 16.99
C ASP A 204 -25.89 -2.30 15.93
N GLU A 205 -27.20 -2.59 15.94
CA GLU A 205 -28.18 -2.08 14.97
C GLU A 205 -28.17 -0.55 14.84
N ALA A 206 -27.74 0.17 15.88
CA ALA A 206 -27.61 1.62 15.87
C ALA A 206 -26.42 2.12 15.04
N ARG A 207 -25.39 1.30 14.83
CA ARG A 207 -24.15 1.65 14.11
C ARG A 207 -23.98 0.92 12.78
N SER A 208 -24.88 0.01 12.44
CA SER A 208 -24.87 -0.79 11.22
C SER A 208 -25.19 0.07 9.98
N PRO A 209 -24.25 0.23 9.02
CA PRO A 209 -24.56 0.79 7.71
C PRO A 209 -25.70 0.07 6.98
N ALA A 210 -25.78 -1.26 7.06
CA ALA A 210 -26.84 -2.05 6.43
C ALA A 210 -28.21 -1.75 7.04
N ALA A 211 -28.30 -1.57 8.36
CA ALA A 211 -29.53 -1.17 9.04
C ALA A 211 -29.95 0.26 8.64
N SER A 212 -29.00 1.18 8.48
CA SER A 212 -29.29 2.53 7.95
C SER A 212 -29.83 2.48 6.53
N VAL A 213 -29.28 1.62 5.66
CA VAL A 213 -29.83 1.36 4.32
C VAL A 213 -31.24 0.80 4.38
N ALA A 214 -31.49 -0.18 5.25
CA ALA A 214 -32.82 -0.76 5.44
C ALA A 214 -33.86 0.31 5.86
N ARG A 215 -33.52 1.15 6.83
CA ARG A 215 -34.38 2.26 7.28
C ARG A 215 -34.69 3.26 6.17
N ALA A 216 -33.70 3.62 5.36
CA ALA A 216 -33.90 4.52 4.21
C ALA A 216 -34.89 3.93 3.19
N ARG A 217 -34.81 2.61 2.93
CA ARG A 217 -35.75 1.90 2.06
C ARG A 217 -37.15 1.79 2.62
N GLU A 218 -37.26 1.48 3.92
CA GLU A 218 -38.54 1.45 4.63
C GLU A 218 -39.23 2.82 4.60
N ALA A 219 -38.46 3.90 4.58
CA ALA A 219 -38.93 5.27 4.37
C ALA A 219 -39.30 5.59 2.90
N GLY A 220 -39.29 4.61 2.01
CA GLY A 220 -39.66 4.76 0.59
C GLY A 220 -38.62 5.51 -0.25
N ARG A 221 -37.37 5.58 0.22
CA ARG A 221 -36.27 6.26 -0.50
C ARG A 221 -35.51 5.26 -1.36
N ALA A 222 -35.18 5.65 -2.59
CA ALA A 222 -34.22 4.92 -3.41
C ALA A 222 -32.82 5.08 -2.79
N VAL A 223 -32.05 4.00 -2.70
CA VAL A 223 -30.73 4.01 -2.08
C VAL A 223 -29.65 3.69 -3.11
N VAL A 224 -28.69 4.61 -3.28
CA VAL A 224 -27.55 4.45 -4.19
C VAL A 224 -26.26 4.43 -3.39
N ALA A 225 -25.52 3.32 -3.46
CA ALA A 225 -24.16 3.28 -2.92
C ALA A 225 -23.17 3.83 -3.94
N VAL A 226 -22.26 4.69 -3.49
CA VAL A 226 -21.24 5.32 -4.35
C VAL A 226 -19.85 4.98 -3.83
N ASN A 227 -19.04 4.35 -4.69
CA ASN A 227 -17.64 4.06 -4.46
C ASN A 227 -16.77 4.90 -5.41
N LEU A 228 -15.97 5.80 -4.84
CA LEU A 228 -15.01 6.62 -5.56
C LEU A 228 -13.62 6.50 -4.94
N ARG A 229 -12.61 6.74 -5.77
CA ARG A 229 -11.19 6.76 -5.39
C ARG A 229 -10.56 8.09 -5.77
N SER A 230 -9.65 8.59 -4.93
CA SER A 230 -8.71 9.64 -5.34
C SER A 230 -7.75 9.10 -6.40
N TRP A 231 -7.81 9.67 -7.60
CA TRP A 231 -7.05 9.22 -8.76
C TRP A 231 -6.37 10.40 -9.45
N ALA A 232 -5.09 10.25 -9.80
CA ALA A 232 -4.29 11.33 -10.36
C ALA A 232 -4.51 11.46 -11.88
N ASP A 233 -4.78 10.35 -12.56
CA ASP A 233 -4.94 10.29 -14.01
C ASP A 233 -6.41 10.47 -14.37
N GLY A 234 -6.89 11.71 -14.26
CA GLY A 234 -8.26 12.10 -14.61
C GLY A 234 -8.73 13.36 -13.88
N ASP A 235 -9.67 14.09 -14.48
CA ASP A 235 -10.32 15.23 -13.84
C ASP A 235 -11.39 14.75 -12.84
N MET A 236 -10.91 14.30 -11.69
CA MET A 236 -11.77 13.74 -10.66
C MET A 236 -12.72 14.79 -10.07
N ALA A 237 -12.35 16.08 -10.07
CA ALA A 237 -13.23 17.15 -9.64
C ALA A 237 -14.43 17.26 -10.58
N ARG A 238 -14.19 17.27 -11.89
CA ARG A 238 -15.25 17.29 -12.91
C ARG A 238 -16.12 16.05 -12.86
N LEU A 239 -15.55 14.86 -12.64
CA LEU A 239 -16.33 13.63 -12.44
C LEU A 239 -17.26 13.77 -11.23
N ARG A 240 -16.77 14.25 -10.09
CA ARG A 240 -17.60 14.47 -8.88
C ARG A 240 -18.73 15.46 -9.15
N THR A 241 -18.46 16.58 -9.82
CA THR A 241 -19.49 17.57 -10.18
C THR A 241 -20.56 16.96 -11.08
N ARG A 242 -20.17 16.17 -12.09
CA ARG A 242 -21.12 15.53 -13.01
C ARG A 242 -21.92 14.42 -12.36
N LEU A 243 -21.30 13.62 -11.50
CA LEU A 243 -21.99 12.57 -10.75
C LEU A 243 -22.96 13.18 -9.72
N ALA A 244 -22.56 14.24 -9.02
CA ALA A 244 -23.45 14.98 -8.12
C ALA A 244 -24.66 15.56 -8.89
N ALA A 245 -24.43 16.13 -10.07
CA ALA A 245 -25.52 16.63 -10.93
C ALA A 245 -26.47 15.49 -11.37
N ALA A 246 -25.94 14.33 -11.75
CA ALA A 246 -26.75 13.17 -12.11
C ALA A 246 -27.58 12.63 -10.93
N LEU A 247 -26.97 12.53 -9.74
CA LEU A 247 -27.66 12.13 -8.50
C LEU A 247 -28.77 13.13 -8.12
N ALA A 248 -28.48 14.43 -8.22
CA ALA A 248 -29.47 15.49 -7.97
C ALA A 248 -30.63 15.42 -8.97
N ALA A 249 -30.35 15.19 -10.26
CA ALA A 249 -31.38 15.04 -11.28
C ALA A 249 -32.30 13.83 -10.99
N VAL A 250 -31.74 12.71 -10.54
CA VAL A 250 -32.54 11.56 -10.07
C VAL A 250 -33.40 11.93 -8.85
N ALA A 251 -32.82 12.64 -7.87
CA ALA A 251 -33.51 13.08 -6.66
C ALA A 251 -34.74 13.96 -6.93
N THR A 252 -34.76 14.73 -8.02
CA THR A 252 -35.95 15.53 -8.42
C THR A 252 -37.19 14.69 -8.72
N THR A 253 -37.01 13.41 -9.06
CA THR A 253 -38.10 12.51 -9.49
C THR A 253 -38.47 11.46 -8.45
N ARG A 254 -37.60 11.19 -7.47
CA ARG A 254 -37.82 10.22 -6.40
C ARG A 254 -36.92 10.55 -5.19
N PRO A 255 -37.40 10.42 -3.94
CA PRO A 255 -36.56 10.59 -2.76
C PRO A 255 -35.32 9.68 -2.83
N LEU A 256 -34.14 10.28 -2.69
CA LEU A 256 -32.85 9.58 -2.87
C LEU A 256 -31.99 9.64 -1.60
N THR A 257 -31.42 8.51 -1.22
CA THR A 257 -30.38 8.39 -0.20
C THR A 257 -29.09 7.94 -0.86
N VAL A 258 -27.99 8.66 -0.62
CA VAL A 258 -26.65 8.32 -1.11
C VAL A 258 -25.83 7.74 0.03
N VAL A 259 -25.27 6.55 -0.18
CA VAL A 259 -24.41 5.86 0.77
C VAL A 259 -22.98 5.92 0.25
N THR A 260 -22.05 6.49 1.00
CA THR A 260 -20.64 6.48 0.59
C THR A 260 -20.00 5.14 0.91
N LEU A 261 -19.19 4.61 -0.01
CA LEU A 261 -18.63 3.27 0.11
C LEU A 261 -17.11 3.29 -0.10
N PRO A 262 -16.30 3.64 0.91
CA PRO A 262 -14.85 3.61 0.80
C PRO A 262 -14.35 2.15 0.78
N PHE A 263 -13.32 1.90 -0.02
CA PHE A 263 -12.66 0.59 -0.10
C PHE A 263 -11.18 0.66 0.28
N GLN A 264 -10.65 1.87 0.51
CA GLN A 264 -9.34 2.08 1.08
C GLN A 264 -9.37 3.15 2.16
N ALA A 265 -8.98 2.76 3.37
CA ALA A 265 -8.93 3.66 4.52
C ALA A 265 -7.65 4.50 4.53
N GLY A 266 -7.73 5.64 5.23
CA GLY A 266 -6.59 6.51 5.53
C GLY A 266 -6.70 7.92 4.93
N PRO A 267 -5.82 8.85 5.37
CA PRO A 267 -5.86 10.24 4.93
C PRO A 267 -5.63 10.37 3.42
N GLY A 268 -6.42 11.20 2.75
CA GLY A 268 -6.27 11.44 1.31
C GLY A 268 -6.79 10.34 0.39
N ARG A 269 -7.48 9.32 0.94
CA ARG A 269 -7.98 8.15 0.18
C ARG A 269 -9.45 8.31 -0.20
N ASP A 270 -10.18 7.19 -0.30
CA ASP A 270 -11.53 7.13 -0.86
C ASP A 270 -12.52 8.03 -0.11
N ALA A 271 -12.46 8.03 1.22
CA ALA A 271 -13.36 8.85 2.05
C ALA A 271 -13.28 10.35 1.72
N GLN A 272 -12.11 10.86 1.31
CA GLN A 272 -12.00 12.26 0.88
C GLN A 272 -12.75 12.50 -0.44
N ALA A 273 -12.53 11.65 -1.45
CA ALA A 273 -13.22 11.79 -2.73
C ALA A 273 -14.74 11.67 -2.59
N LEU A 274 -15.19 10.82 -1.66
CA LEU A 274 -16.60 10.63 -1.32
C LEU A 274 -17.18 11.83 -0.57
N ALA A 275 -16.47 12.38 0.42
CA ALA A 275 -16.88 13.60 1.12
C ALA A 275 -16.97 14.82 0.19
N GLU A 276 -16.03 14.96 -0.75
CA GLU A 276 -16.07 16.00 -1.77
C GLU A 276 -17.25 15.83 -2.73
N LEU A 277 -17.70 14.60 -3.00
CA LEU A 277 -18.92 14.35 -3.78
C LEU A 277 -20.16 14.73 -2.97
N THR A 278 -20.28 14.25 -1.72
CA THR A 278 -21.49 14.47 -0.92
C THR A 278 -21.68 15.94 -0.55
N ALA A 279 -20.62 16.72 -0.44
CA ALA A 279 -20.67 18.17 -0.28
C ALA A 279 -21.32 18.92 -1.46
N LEU A 280 -21.33 18.32 -2.66
CA LEU A 280 -21.96 18.88 -3.87
C LEU A 280 -23.43 18.49 -4.02
N LEU A 281 -23.93 17.57 -3.19
CA LEU A 281 -25.32 17.13 -3.25
C LEU A 281 -26.24 18.18 -2.63
N PRO A 282 -27.48 18.31 -3.13
CA PRO A 282 -28.53 19.08 -2.47
C PRO A 282 -28.81 18.62 -1.01
N GLU A 283 -29.44 19.48 -0.21
CA GLU A 283 -29.75 19.19 1.20
C GLU A 283 -30.86 18.14 1.38
N ASP A 284 -31.75 17.98 0.40
CA ASP A 284 -32.86 17.02 0.40
C ASP A 284 -32.43 15.58 0.04
N VAL A 285 -31.20 15.41 -0.47
CA VAL A 285 -30.57 14.11 -0.66
C VAL A 285 -29.98 13.65 0.67
N GLU A 286 -30.57 12.60 1.24
CA GLU A 286 -30.10 12.00 2.48
C GLU A 286 -28.76 11.31 2.27
N ARG A 287 -27.89 11.33 3.29
CA ARG A 287 -26.51 10.85 3.19
C ARG A 287 -26.22 9.86 4.31
N ILE A 288 -25.63 8.73 3.96
CA ILE A 288 -25.08 7.76 4.91
C ILE A 288 -23.57 7.68 4.63
N ASP A 289 -22.79 8.36 5.47
CA ASP A 289 -21.34 8.50 5.27
C ASP A 289 -20.54 7.44 6.02
N LEU A 290 -19.83 6.60 5.27
CA LEU A 290 -18.92 5.60 5.84
C LEU A 290 -17.49 6.15 5.83
N ALA A 291 -16.89 6.21 7.02
CA ALA A 291 -15.50 6.68 7.17
C ALA A 291 -14.47 5.62 6.76
N GLU A 292 -14.79 4.34 6.96
CA GLU A 292 -13.92 3.20 6.67
C GLU A 292 -14.70 2.07 5.99
N PRO A 293 -14.02 1.17 5.26
CA PRO A 293 -14.67 0.00 4.67
C PRO A 293 -15.30 -0.87 5.78
N PRO A 294 -16.59 -1.24 5.66
CA PRO A 294 -17.22 -2.08 6.65
C PRO A 294 -16.74 -3.54 6.53
N PRO A 295 -16.78 -4.33 7.62
CA PRO A 295 -16.61 -5.78 7.60
C PRO A 295 -17.41 -6.46 6.47
N LEU A 296 -16.90 -7.58 5.95
CA LEU A 296 -17.50 -8.26 4.79
C LEU A 296 -18.98 -8.61 4.96
N ALA A 297 -19.40 -9.07 6.14
CA ALA A 297 -20.81 -9.40 6.40
C ALA A 297 -21.70 -8.15 6.26
N GLU A 298 -21.27 -7.05 6.88
CA GLU A 298 -21.96 -5.76 6.82
C GLU A 298 -21.98 -5.19 5.40
N LEU A 299 -20.85 -5.27 4.69
CA LEU A 299 -20.74 -4.86 3.30
C LEU A 299 -21.69 -5.63 2.40
N THR A 300 -21.76 -6.95 2.58
CA THR A 300 -22.64 -7.83 1.80
C THR A 300 -24.11 -7.50 2.05
N ALA A 301 -24.50 -7.31 3.32
CA ALA A 301 -25.85 -6.91 3.70
C ALA A 301 -26.22 -5.53 3.12
N LEU A 302 -25.29 -4.56 3.18
CA LEU A 302 -25.47 -3.24 2.58
C LEU A 302 -25.66 -3.33 1.07
N LEU A 303 -24.79 -4.05 0.36
CA LEU A 303 -24.84 -4.16 -1.10
C LEU A 303 -26.13 -4.84 -1.58
N ARG A 304 -26.58 -5.90 -0.91
CA ARG A 304 -27.90 -6.53 -1.16
C ARG A 304 -29.07 -5.60 -0.81
N GLY A 305 -28.84 -4.66 0.10
CA GLY A 305 -29.82 -3.70 0.56
C GLY A 305 -30.02 -2.54 -0.40
N VAL A 306 -29.02 -2.03 -1.12
CA VAL A 306 -29.18 -0.84 -1.97
C VAL A 306 -29.87 -1.14 -3.31
N ASP A 307 -30.45 -0.11 -3.95
CA ASP A 307 -31.12 -0.24 -5.26
C ASP A 307 -30.13 -0.19 -6.43
N ALA A 308 -29.05 0.60 -6.31
CA ALA A 308 -28.00 0.66 -7.30
C ALA A 308 -26.64 0.98 -6.68
N VAL A 309 -25.57 0.61 -7.38
CA VAL A 309 -24.19 0.95 -7.03
C VAL A 309 -23.54 1.74 -8.16
N VAL A 310 -22.90 2.86 -7.85
CA VAL A 310 -21.95 3.52 -8.77
C VAL A 310 -20.55 3.27 -8.23
N ALA A 311 -19.71 2.54 -8.97
CA ALA A 311 -18.43 2.10 -8.46
C ALA A 311 -17.27 2.35 -9.43
N MET A 312 -16.19 2.92 -8.88
CA MET A 312 -14.92 3.09 -9.56
C MET A 312 -13.97 1.92 -9.29
N ARG A 313 -13.95 1.35 -8.08
CA ARG A 313 -13.05 0.23 -7.78
C ARG A 313 -13.59 -1.10 -8.28
N LEU A 314 -12.71 -1.90 -8.89
CA LEU A 314 -13.02 -3.25 -9.39
C LEU A 314 -13.72 -4.12 -8.34
N HIS A 315 -13.15 -4.25 -7.14
CA HIS A 315 -13.73 -5.12 -6.11
C HIS A 315 -15.08 -4.65 -5.58
N ALA A 316 -15.39 -3.34 -5.67
CA ALA A 316 -16.74 -2.85 -5.39
C ALA A 316 -17.72 -3.29 -6.48
N CYS A 317 -17.31 -3.22 -7.76
CA CYS A 317 -18.11 -3.70 -8.89
C CYS A 317 -18.34 -5.21 -8.85
N LEU A 318 -17.30 -5.99 -8.50
CA LEU A 318 -17.38 -7.45 -8.36
C LEU A 318 -18.39 -7.84 -7.28
N LEU A 319 -18.23 -7.30 -6.06
CA LEU A 319 -19.12 -7.62 -4.95
C LEU A 319 -20.56 -7.18 -5.20
N ALA A 320 -20.79 -6.02 -5.81
CA ALA A 320 -22.13 -5.54 -6.14
C ALA A 320 -22.84 -6.49 -7.13
N HIS A 321 -22.17 -6.90 -8.21
CA HIS A 321 -22.73 -7.89 -9.14
C HIS A 321 -22.99 -9.25 -8.48
N ARG A 322 -22.08 -9.73 -7.62
CA ARG A 322 -22.28 -10.96 -6.84
C ARG A 322 -23.44 -10.87 -5.84
N CYS A 323 -23.73 -9.67 -5.33
CA CYS A 323 -24.89 -9.40 -4.48
C CYS A 323 -26.21 -9.27 -5.26
N GLY A 324 -26.17 -9.34 -6.60
CA GLY A 324 -27.35 -9.16 -7.44
C GLY A 324 -27.75 -7.70 -7.67
N THR A 325 -26.87 -6.75 -7.32
CA THR A 325 -27.20 -5.32 -7.29
C THR A 325 -26.87 -4.65 -8.62
N PRO A 326 -27.83 -3.93 -9.26
CA PRO A 326 -27.58 -3.13 -10.44
C PRO A 326 -26.40 -2.16 -10.22
N THR A 327 -25.41 -2.22 -11.11
CA THR A 327 -24.15 -1.47 -10.93
C THR A 327 -23.81 -0.67 -12.19
N VAL A 328 -23.40 0.59 -11.98
CA VAL A 328 -22.78 1.47 -12.98
C VAL A 328 -21.28 1.56 -12.67
N GLY A 329 -20.45 1.17 -13.63
CA GLY A 329 -18.99 1.20 -13.52
C GLY A 329 -18.41 2.53 -13.97
N LEU A 330 -17.32 2.96 -13.33
CA LEU A 330 -16.50 4.09 -13.77
C LEU A 330 -15.11 3.58 -14.18
N ASP A 331 -14.86 3.55 -15.50
CA ASP A 331 -13.70 2.90 -16.11
C ASP A 331 -12.42 3.73 -15.98
N TYR A 332 -11.77 3.66 -14.81
CA TYR A 332 -10.50 4.34 -14.54
C TYR A 332 -9.26 3.51 -14.89
N ASP A 333 -9.44 2.20 -15.01
CA ASP A 333 -8.41 1.20 -15.19
C ASP A 333 -9.03 0.07 -16.02
N PRO A 334 -8.34 -0.44 -17.07
CA PRO A 334 -8.90 -1.43 -18.00
C PRO A 334 -9.56 -2.65 -17.35
N LYS A 335 -9.16 -3.00 -16.12
CA LYS A 335 -9.76 -4.10 -15.35
C LYS A 335 -11.23 -3.89 -15.01
N VAL A 336 -11.69 -2.64 -14.87
CA VAL A 336 -13.09 -2.32 -14.57
C VAL A 336 -13.94 -2.60 -15.81
N GLY A 337 -13.64 -1.97 -16.95
CA GLY A 337 -14.35 -2.24 -18.20
C GLY A 337 -14.31 -3.71 -18.61
N ARG A 338 -13.21 -4.43 -18.32
CA ARG A 338 -13.10 -5.88 -18.51
C ARG A 338 -14.13 -6.65 -17.70
N HIS A 339 -14.23 -6.42 -16.39
CA HIS A 339 -15.23 -7.06 -15.53
C HIS A 339 -16.65 -6.82 -16.07
N PHE A 340 -16.96 -5.60 -16.50
CA PHE A 340 -18.28 -5.30 -17.08
C PHE A 340 -18.53 -6.04 -18.40
N ARG A 341 -17.51 -6.27 -19.24
CA ARG A 341 -17.65 -7.16 -20.42
C ARG A 341 -17.85 -8.60 -20.01
N GLU A 342 -17.05 -9.09 -19.06
CA GLU A 342 -17.15 -10.45 -18.54
C GLU A 342 -18.50 -10.73 -17.90
N ALA A 343 -19.14 -9.72 -17.29
CA ALA A 343 -20.47 -9.79 -16.69
C ALA A 343 -21.63 -9.52 -17.66
N ASP A 344 -21.38 -9.35 -18.97
CA ASP A 344 -22.40 -8.98 -19.97
C ASP A 344 -23.11 -7.64 -19.67
N ARG A 345 -22.32 -6.66 -19.20
CA ARG A 345 -22.76 -5.32 -18.76
C ARG A 345 -21.89 -4.20 -19.31
N ALA A 346 -21.24 -4.39 -20.46
CA ALA A 346 -20.31 -3.41 -21.02
C ALA A 346 -20.90 -1.98 -21.16
N SER A 347 -22.18 -1.86 -21.51
CA SER A 347 -22.89 -0.57 -21.63
C SER A 347 -23.13 0.15 -20.31
N ALA A 348 -23.05 -0.56 -19.17
CA ALA A 348 -23.17 0.02 -17.83
C ALA A 348 -21.82 0.49 -17.27
N CYS A 349 -20.72 0.36 -18.01
CA CYS A 349 -19.41 0.87 -17.63
C CYS A 349 -19.10 2.14 -18.43
N LEU A 350 -19.04 3.27 -17.74
CA LEU A 350 -18.85 4.58 -18.35
C LEU A 350 -17.40 5.06 -18.19
N PRO A 351 -16.85 5.78 -19.17
CA PRO A 351 -15.54 6.43 -19.02
C PRO A 351 -15.63 7.56 -17.98
N LEU A 352 -14.48 7.93 -17.39
CA LEU A 352 -14.43 8.98 -16.36
C LEU A 352 -14.84 10.37 -16.86
N ASP A 353 -14.79 10.59 -18.16
CA ASP A 353 -15.17 11.85 -18.80
C ASP A 353 -16.62 11.85 -19.33
N ALA A 354 -17.41 10.81 -19.03
CA ALA A 354 -18.85 10.79 -19.29
C ALA A 354 -19.52 12.06 -18.73
N ASP A 355 -20.47 12.60 -19.47
CA ASP A 355 -21.22 13.78 -19.03
C ASP A 355 -22.31 13.42 -18.01
N ALA A 356 -22.92 14.46 -17.42
CA ALA A 356 -23.94 14.27 -16.40
C ALA A 356 -25.19 13.55 -16.94
N ALA A 357 -25.54 13.74 -18.21
CA ALA A 357 -26.71 13.12 -18.82
C ALA A 357 -26.51 11.61 -19.03
N ALA A 358 -25.32 11.19 -19.46
CA ALA A 358 -24.95 9.78 -19.58
C ALA A 358 -24.93 9.09 -18.20
N LEU A 359 -24.36 9.74 -17.19
CA LEU A 359 -24.36 9.25 -15.81
C LEU A 359 -25.78 9.13 -15.25
N GLU A 360 -26.63 10.14 -15.48
CA GLU A 360 -28.04 10.12 -15.07
C GLU A 360 -28.79 8.97 -15.76
N HIS A 361 -28.63 8.82 -17.08
CA HIS A 361 -29.28 7.76 -17.84
C HIS A 361 -28.89 6.37 -17.32
N ALA A 362 -27.61 6.11 -17.12
CA ALA A 362 -27.12 4.85 -16.58
C ALA A 362 -27.63 4.60 -15.15
N LEU A 363 -27.66 5.64 -14.31
CA LEU A 363 -28.17 5.54 -12.94
C LEU A 363 -29.67 5.23 -12.91
N ARG A 364 -30.49 5.90 -13.73
CA ARG A 364 -31.91 5.60 -13.86
C ARG A 364 -32.14 4.18 -14.33
N ALA A 365 -31.41 3.75 -15.38
CA ALA A 365 -31.49 2.38 -15.88
C ALA A 365 -31.12 1.34 -14.81
N ALA A 366 -30.15 1.64 -13.94
CA ALA A 366 -29.80 0.77 -12.81
C ALA A 366 -30.88 0.75 -11.71
N LEU A 367 -31.53 1.88 -11.43
CA LEU A 367 -32.59 1.97 -10.43
C LEU A 367 -33.93 1.39 -10.89
N ASP A 368 -34.21 1.39 -12.20
CA ASP A 368 -35.51 1.04 -12.75
C ASP A 368 -35.68 -0.46 -13.01
N GLY A 369 -34.63 -1.27 -12.87
CA GLY A 369 -34.71 -2.70 -13.12
C GLY A 369 -33.58 -3.53 -12.50
N PRO A 370 -33.84 -4.83 -12.25
CA PRO A 370 -32.83 -5.73 -11.70
C PRO A 370 -31.70 -5.98 -12.72
N LEU A 371 -30.62 -6.62 -12.26
CA LEU A 371 -29.61 -7.16 -13.19
C LEU A 371 -30.28 -8.13 -14.19
N PRO A 372 -29.91 -8.07 -15.48
CA PRO A 372 -30.42 -9.04 -16.46
C PRO A 372 -30.07 -10.47 -16.09
N GLY A 373 -30.93 -11.41 -16.45
CA GLY A 373 -30.69 -12.84 -16.23
C GLY A 373 -29.39 -13.34 -16.84
N THR A 374 -28.95 -12.77 -17.98
CA THR A 374 -27.65 -13.11 -18.60
C THR A 374 -26.48 -12.73 -17.71
N CYS A 375 -26.48 -11.51 -17.15
CA CYS A 375 -25.50 -11.06 -16.16
C CYS A 375 -25.49 -11.97 -14.93
N VAL A 376 -26.67 -12.28 -14.36
CA VAL A 376 -26.76 -13.13 -13.17
C VAL A 376 -26.17 -14.52 -13.43
N GLN A 377 -26.50 -15.14 -14.57
CA GLN A 377 -25.94 -16.44 -14.94
C GLN A 377 -24.43 -16.35 -15.14
N ARG A 378 -23.96 -15.30 -15.81
CA ARG A 378 -22.55 -15.11 -16.08
C ARG A 378 -21.72 -14.92 -14.80
N ILE A 379 -22.26 -14.20 -13.82
CA ILE A 379 -21.64 -14.07 -12.49
C ILE A 379 -21.55 -15.44 -11.80
N ARG A 380 -22.59 -16.27 -11.84
CA ARG A 380 -22.55 -17.63 -11.29
C ARG A 380 -21.50 -18.51 -11.96
N ASP A 381 -21.34 -18.40 -13.27
CA ASP A 381 -20.32 -19.13 -14.01
C ASP A 381 -18.91 -18.70 -13.57
N LEU A 382 -18.68 -17.39 -13.38
CA LEU A 382 -17.41 -16.85 -12.88
C LEU A 382 -17.13 -17.29 -11.43
N GLU A 383 -18.14 -17.34 -10.57
CA GLU A 383 -18.05 -17.90 -9.21
C GLU A 383 -17.63 -19.37 -9.24
N ALA A 384 -18.31 -20.20 -10.04
CA ALA A 384 -17.99 -21.62 -10.15
C ALA A 384 -16.57 -21.85 -10.69
N GLN A 385 -16.15 -21.10 -11.71
CA GLN A 385 -14.81 -21.19 -12.31
C GLN A 385 -13.73 -20.77 -11.32
N SER A 386 -13.89 -19.62 -10.65
CA SER A 386 -12.92 -19.13 -9.66
C SER A 386 -12.81 -20.09 -8.47
N ARG A 387 -13.94 -20.59 -7.95
CA ARG A 387 -13.99 -21.60 -6.89
C ARG A 387 -13.26 -22.88 -7.27
N ALA A 388 -13.47 -23.39 -8.48
CA ALA A 388 -12.83 -24.61 -8.97
C ALA A 388 -11.30 -24.47 -9.02
N VAL A 389 -10.79 -23.34 -9.51
CA VAL A 389 -9.34 -23.06 -9.57
C VAL A 389 -8.73 -22.93 -8.18
N VAL A 390 -9.36 -22.15 -7.29
CA VAL A 390 -8.87 -21.97 -5.92
C VAL A 390 -8.84 -23.31 -5.17
N ASP A 391 -9.88 -24.14 -5.33
CA ASP A 391 -9.92 -25.46 -4.69
C ASP A 391 -8.94 -26.46 -5.31
N ASP A 392 -8.68 -26.42 -6.62
CA ASP A 392 -7.63 -27.25 -7.24
C ASP A 392 -6.26 -26.95 -6.63
N VAL A 393 -5.89 -25.66 -6.55
CA VAL A 393 -4.60 -25.26 -5.98
C VAL A 393 -4.52 -25.57 -4.48
N ALA A 394 -5.59 -25.31 -3.73
CA ALA A 394 -5.64 -25.65 -2.31
C ALA A 394 -5.48 -27.17 -2.07
N ARG A 395 -6.15 -28.01 -2.87
CA ARG A 395 -5.99 -29.47 -2.81
C ARG A 395 -4.57 -29.91 -3.14
N ARG A 396 -3.91 -29.31 -4.14
CA ARG A 396 -2.50 -29.60 -4.47
C ARG A 396 -1.58 -29.30 -3.29
N ILE A 397 -1.74 -28.12 -2.67
CA ILE A 397 -0.95 -27.71 -1.50
C ILE A 397 -1.13 -28.69 -0.32
N VAL A 398 -2.38 -29.10 -0.05
CA VAL A 398 -2.69 -30.02 1.05
C VAL A 398 -2.22 -31.45 0.75
N ALA A 399 -2.33 -31.90 -0.50
CA ALA A 399 -1.97 -33.26 -0.93
C ALA A 399 -0.47 -33.49 -1.09
N ALA A 400 0.35 -32.44 -1.26
CA ALA A 400 1.81 -32.54 -1.22
C ALA A 400 2.28 -33.19 0.10
N GLY A 401 3.52 -33.64 0.28
CA GLY A 401 4.01 -34.12 1.60
C GLY A 401 4.28 -32.97 2.58
N ILE A 402 4.19 -33.20 3.90
CA ILE A 402 4.68 -32.21 4.89
C ILE A 402 6.20 -32.15 4.78
N ARG A 403 6.76 -30.95 4.61
CA ARG A 403 8.20 -30.77 4.48
C ARG A 403 8.89 -30.98 5.84
N PRO A 404 10.04 -31.69 5.90
CA PRO A 404 10.79 -31.84 7.13
C PRO A 404 11.15 -30.47 7.72
N ARG A 405 10.69 -30.21 8.94
CA ARG A 405 10.97 -28.93 9.59
C ARG A 405 12.41 -28.93 10.11
N PRO A 406 13.19 -27.87 9.83
CA PRO A 406 14.53 -27.75 10.40
C PRO A 406 14.46 -27.77 11.93
N ARG A 407 15.12 -28.75 12.56
CA ARG A 407 15.25 -28.84 14.03
C ARG A 407 16.35 -27.90 14.52
N GLY A 408 16.02 -26.99 15.42
CA GLY A 408 16.94 -26.02 16.01
C GLY A 408 16.23 -24.71 16.39
N PRO A 409 16.84 -23.85 17.22
CA PRO A 409 16.33 -22.50 17.43
C PRO A 409 16.17 -21.81 16.07
N ALA A 410 15.21 -20.89 15.95
CA ALA A 410 15.12 -20.01 14.78
C ALA A 410 16.54 -19.52 14.46
N VAL A 411 16.95 -19.65 13.20
CA VAL A 411 18.27 -19.16 12.81
C VAL A 411 18.18 -17.67 13.11
N GLY A 412 18.87 -17.21 14.16
CA GLY A 412 18.80 -15.83 14.58
C GLY A 412 19.09 -14.95 13.38
N ALA A 413 18.37 -13.81 13.26
CA ALA A 413 18.36 -12.94 12.09
C ALA A 413 19.74 -12.74 11.43
N ALA A 414 20.83 -12.76 12.22
CA ALA A 414 22.21 -12.74 11.79
C ALA A 414 22.64 -13.81 10.76
N ALA A 415 22.20 -15.07 10.89
CA ALA A 415 22.67 -16.15 10.00
C ALA A 415 21.83 -16.28 8.71
N ALA A 416 20.56 -15.83 8.71
CA ALA A 416 19.78 -15.65 7.49
C ALA A 416 20.28 -14.44 6.68
N ALA A 417 20.69 -13.37 7.37
CA ALA A 417 21.27 -12.17 6.78
C ALA A 417 22.64 -12.48 6.10
N ALA A 418 23.45 -13.36 6.71
CA ALA A 418 24.70 -13.83 6.12
C ALA A 418 24.50 -14.66 4.83
N ALA A 419 23.42 -15.44 4.72
CA ALA A 419 23.09 -16.21 3.51
C ALA A 419 22.55 -15.35 2.36
N LEU A 420 21.99 -14.17 2.67
CA LEU A 420 21.47 -13.20 1.70
C LEU A 420 22.45 -12.05 1.39
N GLY A 421 23.69 -12.11 1.90
CA GLY A 421 24.69 -11.06 1.68
C GLY A 421 24.34 -9.72 2.36
N THR A 422 23.37 -9.70 3.27
CA THR A 422 23.00 -8.52 4.03
C THR A 422 23.69 -8.60 5.38
N GLY A 423 24.73 -7.80 5.61
CA GLY A 423 25.35 -7.70 6.94
C GLY A 423 24.30 -7.26 7.96
N ALA A 424 23.98 -8.13 8.92
CA ALA A 424 23.11 -7.79 10.05
C ALA A 424 23.91 -6.94 11.04
N VAL A 425 23.46 -5.71 11.26
CA VAL A 425 23.72 -5.00 12.52
C VAL A 425 22.53 -5.30 13.43
N GLY A 426 22.83 -5.72 14.66
CA GLY A 426 21.83 -6.14 15.64
C GLY A 426 21.09 -4.94 16.21
N GLY A 427 19.78 -4.86 15.99
CA GLY A 427 18.94 -3.84 16.60
C GLY A 427 18.63 -4.15 18.07
N PRO A 428 18.77 -3.18 19.00
CA PRO A 428 18.31 -3.30 20.38
C PRO A 428 16.78 -3.15 20.47
N ALA A 429 16.24 -3.43 21.66
CA ALA A 429 14.82 -3.31 22.01
C ALA A 429 14.16 -2.05 21.43
N ALA A 430 12.91 -2.19 20.95
CA ALA A 430 12.10 -1.17 20.29
C ALA A 430 12.25 0.22 20.92
N VAL A 431 13.12 1.03 20.33
CA VAL A 431 13.20 2.47 20.57
C VAL A 431 12.34 3.13 19.51
N GLU A 432 11.49 4.08 19.89
CA GLU A 432 10.75 4.89 18.92
C GLU A 432 11.72 5.41 17.84
N PRO A 433 11.40 5.24 16.55
CA PRO A 433 12.29 5.69 15.49
C PRO A 433 12.49 7.19 15.61
N ALA A 434 13.74 7.63 15.48
CA ALA A 434 14.07 9.04 15.60
C ALA A 434 13.29 9.84 14.54
N ALA A 435 12.57 10.88 14.97
CA ALA A 435 11.67 11.63 14.10
C ALA A 435 11.71 13.13 14.38
N PHE A 436 11.68 13.91 13.31
CA PHE A 436 11.43 15.35 13.32
C PHE A 436 9.93 15.63 13.36
N SER A 437 9.51 16.55 14.23
CA SER A 437 8.12 16.98 14.38
C SER A 437 8.02 18.49 14.63
N GLY A 438 6.87 19.07 14.31
CA GLY A 438 6.62 20.50 14.53
C GLY A 438 7.57 21.42 13.75
N MET A 439 8.02 20.99 12.57
CA MET A 439 9.02 21.71 11.79
C MET A 439 8.46 23.02 11.20
N VAL A 440 9.17 24.12 11.45
CA VAL A 440 8.86 25.46 10.97
C VAL A 440 10.01 25.97 10.13
N LEU A 441 9.72 26.39 8.89
CA LEU A 441 10.67 27.12 8.06
C LEU A 441 10.73 28.59 8.45
N SER A 442 11.93 29.14 8.41
CA SER A 442 12.15 30.57 8.58
C SER A 442 13.31 31.09 7.73
N ASP A 443 13.23 32.33 7.31
CA ASP A 443 14.34 33.13 6.77
C ASP A 443 14.66 34.31 7.71
N GLU A 444 15.46 35.28 7.26
CA GLU A 444 15.73 36.48 8.05
C GLU A 444 14.52 37.41 8.27
N LYS A 445 13.41 37.24 7.52
CA LYS A 445 12.18 38.03 7.64
C LYS A 445 11.13 37.36 8.53
N GLY A 446 11.31 36.07 8.85
CA GLY A 446 10.46 35.34 9.79
C GLY A 446 9.99 34.00 9.24
N ARG A 447 8.80 33.56 9.64
CA ARG A 447 8.25 32.25 9.26
C ARG A 447 7.73 32.26 7.82
N LEU A 448 8.11 31.25 7.04
CA LEU A 448 7.70 31.08 5.64
C LEU A 448 6.40 30.27 5.50
N THR A 449 5.58 30.57 4.49
CA THR A 449 4.35 29.82 4.16
C THR A 449 4.57 28.78 3.06
N ALA A 450 3.67 27.82 2.87
CA ALA A 450 3.82 26.76 1.87
C ALA A 450 3.98 27.24 0.41
N ARG A 451 3.58 28.49 0.11
CA ARG A 451 3.77 29.12 -1.21
C ARG A 451 5.16 29.72 -1.41
N ASP A 452 5.85 30.04 -0.31
CA ASP A 452 7.17 30.68 -0.30
C ASP A 452 8.32 29.66 -0.34
N VAL A 453 7.99 28.37 -0.31
CA VAL A 453 8.95 27.27 -0.13
C VAL A 453 9.11 26.49 -1.43
N ASP A 454 10.36 26.38 -1.89
CA ASP A 454 10.73 25.63 -3.10
C ASP A 454 10.36 24.14 -2.97
N ARG A 455 10.06 23.47 -4.10
CA ARG A 455 9.82 22.01 -4.15
C ARG A 455 11.00 21.18 -3.63
N ARG A 456 12.21 21.73 -3.59
CA ARG A 456 13.45 21.09 -3.09
C ARG A 456 13.61 21.23 -1.57
N THR A 457 12.97 22.23 -0.96
CA THR A 457 12.99 22.40 0.50
C THR A 457 11.88 21.58 1.13
N ARG A 458 12.26 20.58 1.93
CA ARG A 458 11.32 19.60 2.49
C ARG A 458 11.71 19.21 3.90
N ALA A 459 10.71 19.13 4.78
CA ALA A 459 10.83 18.43 6.05
C ALA A 459 9.94 17.18 6.03
N ARG A 460 10.53 16.04 6.37
CA ARG A 460 9.88 14.75 6.60
C ARG A 460 10.26 14.27 8.00
N ALA A 461 9.62 13.18 8.44
CA ALA A 461 9.92 12.58 9.74
C ALA A 461 11.41 12.22 9.89
N ASP A 462 12.07 11.77 8.84
CA ASP A 462 13.44 11.25 8.85
C ASP A 462 14.48 12.15 8.15
N ARG A 463 14.04 13.15 7.38
CA ARG A 463 14.92 13.99 6.54
C ARG A 463 14.49 15.44 6.52
N LEU A 464 15.45 16.33 6.71
CA LEU A 464 15.35 17.77 6.48
C LEU A 464 16.21 18.13 5.27
N SER A 465 15.68 18.93 4.36
CA SER A 465 16.40 19.44 3.19
C SER A 465 16.13 20.92 3.03
N LEU A 466 17.20 21.70 2.89
CA LEU A 466 17.20 23.14 2.68
C LEU A 466 17.80 23.45 1.32
N ALA A 467 17.04 24.19 0.51
CA ALA A 467 17.47 24.79 -0.74
C ALA A 467 16.88 26.20 -0.84
N PHE A 468 17.65 27.16 -1.35
CA PHE A 468 17.09 28.46 -1.69
C PHE A 468 16.20 28.34 -2.95
N PRO A 469 15.19 29.21 -3.12
CA PRO A 469 14.31 29.17 -4.27
C PRO A 469 15.07 29.33 -5.59
N GLU A 470 14.72 28.55 -6.63
CA GLU A 470 15.33 28.67 -7.97
C GLU A 470 15.20 30.08 -8.60
N SER A 471 14.21 30.87 -8.17
CA SER A 471 14.05 32.27 -8.59
C SER A 471 15.20 33.17 -8.10
N GLU A 472 15.85 32.80 -7.00
CA GLU A 472 17.06 33.45 -6.49
C GLU A 472 18.27 32.72 -7.08
N LYS A 473 18.61 33.07 -8.32
CA LYS A 473 19.75 32.49 -9.07
C LYS A 473 21.08 32.54 -8.29
N THR A 474 21.19 33.37 -7.27
CA THR A 474 22.33 33.38 -6.37
C THR A 474 21.95 33.56 -4.90
N LEU A 475 22.67 32.89 -4.01
CA LEU A 475 22.64 33.09 -2.57
C LEU A 475 23.35 34.40 -2.23
N ALA A 476 22.56 35.44 -1.98
CA ALA A 476 23.08 36.76 -1.63
C ALA A 476 23.74 36.77 -0.24
N ALA A 477 24.71 37.67 -0.08
CA ALA A 477 25.43 37.83 1.16
C ALA A 477 24.49 38.19 2.34
N GLY A 478 24.68 37.55 3.49
CA GLY A 478 23.89 37.79 4.70
C GLY A 478 22.49 37.16 4.75
N ARG A 479 22.06 36.43 3.70
CA ARG A 479 20.80 35.67 3.70
C ARG A 479 20.88 34.44 4.59
N ARG A 480 19.77 34.06 5.21
CA ARG A 480 19.68 32.84 6.02
C ARG A 480 18.38 32.10 5.74
N LEU A 481 18.47 30.78 5.58
CA LEU A 481 17.31 29.91 5.47
C LEU A 481 17.46 28.75 6.45
N GLY A 482 16.45 28.51 7.26
CA GLY A 482 16.53 27.47 8.28
C GLY A 482 15.22 26.76 8.56
N PHE A 483 15.38 25.62 9.22
CA PHE A 483 14.30 24.85 9.81
C PHE A 483 14.52 24.78 11.32
N SER A 484 13.45 24.91 12.09
CA SER A 484 13.47 24.63 13.53
C SER A 484 12.30 23.73 13.92
N GLY A 485 12.52 22.85 14.90
CA GLY A 485 11.48 21.94 15.37
C GLY A 485 11.97 21.04 16.49
N VAL A 486 11.29 19.91 16.65
CA VAL A 486 11.57 18.95 17.72
C VAL A 486 12.02 17.63 17.14
N LEU A 487 13.18 17.15 17.58
CA LEU A 487 13.70 15.81 17.34
C LEU A 487 13.38 14.94 18.56
N THR A 488 12.64 13.85 18.33
CA THR A 488 12.58 12.73 19.29
C THR A 488 13.58 11.69 18.81
N ALA A 489 14.55 11.29 19.62
CA ALA A 489 15.54 10.27 19.23
C ALA A 489 16.05 9.46 20.42
N ALA A 490 16.59 8.27 20.14
CA ALA A 490 17.35 7.46 21.10
C ALA A 490 18.59 8.21 21.61
N ALA A 491 19.08 7.85 22.80
CA ALA A 491 20.36 8.38 23.30
C ALA A 491 21.49 8.02 22.32
N GLY A 492 22.25 9.02 21.87
CA GLY A 492 23.38 8.82 20.94
C GLY A 492 23.00 8.58 19.47
N ALA A 493 21.82 9.02 19.02
CA ALA A 493 21.41 8.90 17.63
C ALA A 493 22.42 9.54 16.65
N ALA A 494 22.65 8.88 15.51
CA ALA A 494 23.49 9.41 14.44
C ALA A 494 22.64 10.07 13.35
N ALA A 495 23.11 11.21 12.86
CA ALA A 495 22.55 11.86 11.68
C ALA A 495 23.64 12.01 10.60
N VAL A 496 23.21 12.00 9.35
CA VAL A 496 24.06 12.22 8.19
C VAL A 496 23.75 13.60 7.64
N LEU A 497 24.74 14.48 7.66
CA LEU A 497 24.67 15.79 7.02
C LEU A 497 25.35 15.71 5.66
N GLU A 498 24.55 15.84 4.61
CA GLU A 498 25.01 15.96 3.23
C GLU A 498 25.28 17.43 2.91
N LEU A 499 26.54 17.75 2.64
CA LEU A 499 26.99 19.06 2.23
C LEU A 499 27.26 19.08 0.72
N PRO A 500 26.64 19.99 -0.03
CA PRO A 500 26.92 20.13 -1.44
C PRO A 500 28.34 20.64 -1.70
N ALA A 501 28.85 20.38 -2.90
CA ALA A 501 30.06 21.04 -3.41
C ALA A 501 29.75 22.52 -3.69
N VAL A 502 30.68 23.40 -3.36
CA VAL A 502 30.64 24.82 -3.77
C VAL A 502 31.91 25.17 -4.54
N PRO A 503 31.88 26.06 -5.55
CA PRO A 503 33.10 26.55 -6.17
C PRO A 503 34.03 27.23 -5.14
N ALA A 504 35.33 27.25 -5.42
CA ALA A 504 36.30 27.97 -4.60
C ALA A 504 35.89 29.45 -4.46
N HIS A 505 35.91 29.96 -3.23
CA HIS A 505 35.52 31.33 -2.90
C HIS A 505 36.64 32.04 -2.14
N ASP A 506 36.96 33.27 -2.55
CA ASP A 506 37.86 34.14 -1.82
C ASP A 506 37.11 34.79 -0.64
N GLY A 507 37.36 34.34 0.59
CA GLY A 507 36.79 34.89 1.84
C GLY A 507 35.94 33.90 2.65
N ASP A 508 35.15 34.42 3.61
CA ASP A 508 34.23 33.62 4.44
C ASP A 508 33.01 33.18 3.62
N GLY A 509 33.14 31.99 3.01
CA GLY A 509 32.11 31.34 2.19
C GLY A 509 30.85 30.90 2.95
N PRO A 510 29.86 30.32 2.26
CA PRO A 510 28.62 29.88 2.87
C PRO A 510 28.86 28.80 3.95
N THR A 511 28.07 28.86 5.01
CA THR A 511 28.19 27.94 6.16
C THR A 511 26.85 27.32 6.49
N VAL A 512 26.87 26.09 7.01
CA VAL A 512 25.71 25.46 7.64
C VAL A 512 25.90 25.43 9.15
N GLU A 513 24.84 25.75 9.88
CA GLU A 513 24.81 25.70 11.33
C GLU A 513 23.73 24.72 11.78
N LEU A 514 24.12 23.75 12.61
CA LEU A 514 23.23 22.80 13.26
C LEU A 514 23.24 23.07 14.75
N VAL A 515 22.07 23.37 15.32
CA VAL A 515 21.89 23.55 16.76
C VAL A 515 21.02 22.40 17.29
N CYS A 516 21.49 21.74 18.35
CA CYS A 516 20.76 20.67 19.03
C CYS A 516 20.82 20.90 20.54
N GLY A 517 19.67 21.10 21.19
CA GLY A 517 19.59 21.23 22.65
C GLY A 517 20.39 22.40 23.25
N GLY A 518 20.77 23.40 22.45
CA GLY A 518 21.58 24.55 22.88
C GLY A 518 23.07 24.47 22.50
N ALA A 519 23.54 23.35 21.96
CA ALA A 519 24.88 23.24 21.38
C ALA A 519 24.84 23.47 19.86
N ALA A 520 25.80 24.20 19.32
CA ALA A 520 25.87 24.58 17.91
C ALA A 520 27.13 24.03 17.24
N LEU A 521 26.97 23.48 16.03
CA LEU A 521 28.05 23.09 15.13
C LEU A 521 27.91 23.89 13.83
N ARG A 522 28.94 24.66 13.50
CA ARG A 522 28.98 25.46 12.27
C ARG A 522 30.08 24.95 11.35
N LEU A 523 29.75 24.69 10.10
CA LEU A 523 30.64 24.10 9.11
C LEU A 523 30.64 24.91 7.80
N PRO A 524 31.81 25.14 7.19
CA PRO A 524 31.87 25.69 5.84
C PRO A 524 31.36 24.67 4.82
N LEU A 525 30.76 25.14 3.72
CA LEU A 525 30.46 24.28 2.58
C LEU A 525 31.77 23.94 1.84
N PRO A 526 32.02 22.65 1.53
CA PRO A 526 33.29 22.20 0.95
C PRO A 526 33.37 22.39 -0.57
N GLU A 527 34.59 22.50 -1.11
CA GLU A 527 34.81 22.63 -2.56
C GLU A 527 34.40 21.40 -3.39
N ALA A 528 34.38 20.23 -2.75
CA ALA A 528 33.84 18.99 -3.29
C ALA A 528 32.72 18.49 -2.37
N ALA A 529 31.68 17.85 -2.93
CA ALA A 529 30.55 17.39 -2.14
C ALA A 529 31.01 16.41 -1.05
N GLN A 530 30.62 16.66 0.20
CA GLN A 530 31.01 15.83 1.33
C GLN A 530 29.79 15.30 2.07
N ARG A 531 29.90 14.05 2.51
CA ARG A 531 29.00 13.47 3.51
C ARG A 531 29.71 13.49 4.86
N ARG A 532 29.07 14.10 5.85
CA ARG A 532 29.56 14.14 7.23
C ARG A 532 28.61 13.38 8.14
N ARG A 533 29.16 12.50 8.96
CA ARG A 533 28.41 11.85 10.03
C ARG A 533 28.46 12.74 11.26
N ILE A 534 27.30 13.06 11.82
CA ILE A 534 27.17 13.85 13.04
C ILE A 534 26.52 12.97 14.10
N LEU A 535 27.18 12.84 15.24
CA LEU A 535 26.63 12.16 16.41
C LEU A 535 25.85 13.19 17.23
N LEU A 536 24.54 12.94 17.39
CA LEU A 536 23.64 13.78 18.18
C LEU A 536 23.47 13.14 19.56
N HIS A 537 24.08 13.75 20.58
CA HIS A 537 23.96 13.25 21.94
C HIS A 537 22.73 13.87 22.62
N THR A 538 21.65 13.09 22.77
CA THR A 538 20.46 13.48 23.54
C THR A 538 20.56 12.93 24.97
N PRO A 539 20.26 13.72 26.02
CA PRO A 539 20.30 13.25 27.41
C PRO A 539 19.11 12.32 27.71
N GLY A 540 19.23 11.04 27.37
CA GLY A 540 18.23 10.00 27.64
C GLY A 540 17.33 9.69 26.44
N GLY A 541 17.16 8.40 26.13
CA GLY A 541 16.39 7.94 24.97
C GLY A 541 14.92 8.36 25.05
N GLY A 542 14.37 8.84 23.93
CA GLY A 542 12.97 9.28 23.83
C GLY A 542 12.72 10.73 24.27
N GLN A 543 13.74 11.50 24.67
CA GLN A 543 13.56 12.92 24.95
C GLN A 543 13.36 13.74 23.67
N LYS A 544 12.46 14.71 23.77
CA LYS A 544 12.21 15.74 22.75
C LYS A 544 13.25 16.84 22.88
N VAL A 545 14.14 16.94 21.90
CA VAL A 545 15.20 17.96 21.86
C VAL A 545 14.91 18.96 20.74
N ARG A 546 15.05 20.26 21.03
CA ARG A 546 14.92 21.29 19.99
C ARG A 546 16.11 21.21 19.04
N VAL A 547 15.83 21.13 17.75
CA VAL A 547 16.84 21.10 16.69
C VAL A 547 16.57 22.23 15.70
N SER A 548 17.63 22.86 15.21
CA SER A 548 17.56 23.75 14.07
C SER A 548 18.74 23.54 13.12
N LEU A 549 18.46 23.59 11.83
CA LEU A 549 19.47 23.58 10.76
C LEU A 549 19.30 24.89 9.98
N THR A 550 20.38 25.65 9.84
CA THR A 550 20.37 26.96 9.17
C THR A 550 21.49 26.99 8.13
N LEU A 551 21.13 27.29 6.89
CA LEU A 551 22.07 27.61 5.83
C LEU A 551 22.28 29.11 5.81
N HIS A 552 23.53 29.54 5.98
CA HIS A 552 23.96 30.92 5.95
C HIS A 552 24.66 31.21 4.61
N GLY A 553 24.20 32.26 3.93
CA GLY A 553 24.91 32.83 2.79
C GLY A 553 26.29 33.36 3.16
N PRO A 554 27.11 33.70 2.14
CA PRO A 554 28.44 34.24 2.36
C PRO A 554 28.39 35.59 3.11
N ALA A 555 29.52 35.98 3.71
CA ALA A 555 29.61 37.22 4.48
C ALA A 555 29.31 38.47 3.62
N ALA A 556 28.81 39.54 4.25
CA ALA A 556 28.52 40.81 3.58
C ALA A 556 29.77 41.33 2.82
N GLY A 557 29.68 41.45 1.50
CA GLY A 557 30.78 41.89 0.62
C GLY A 557 31.49 40.77 -0.17
N ALA A 558 31.18 39.51 0.08
CA ALA A 558 31.68 38.37 -0.70
C ALA A 558 30.83 38.10 -1.95
N ALA A 559 31.43 37.44 -2.95
CA ALA A 559 30.77 37.12 -4.22
C ALA A 559 29.57 36.18 -4.02
N PRO A 560 28.41 36.48 -4.65
CA PRO A 560 27.20 35.67 -4.52
C PRO A 560 27.39 34.28 -5.16
N TRP A 561 26.81 33.25 -4.54
CA TRP A 561 26.98 31.83 -4.91
C TRP A 561 25.80 31.31 -5.75
N ASP A 562 26.03 30.53 -6.81
CA ASP A 562 24.96 29.98 -7.67
C ASP A 562 24.14 28.89 -6.93
N GLY A 563 22.83 29.16 -6.78
CA GLY A 563 21.94 28.57 -5.78
C GLY A 563 21.41 27.16 -6.05
N ALA A 564 22.09 26.35 -6.85
CA ALA A 564 21.59 25.02 -7.22
C ALA A 564 21.74 23.95 -6.12
N ALA A 565 22.45 24.24 -5.03
CA ALA A 565 22.88 23.19 -4.12
C ALA A 565 22.03 23.05 -2.85
N GLN A 566 21.66 21.81 -2.57
CA GLN A 566 20.77 21.40 -1.50
C GLN A 566 21.58 20.84 -0.33
N VAL A 567 21.37 21.39 0.87
CA VAL A 567 21.89 20.81 2.11
C VAL A 567 20.82 19.90 2.70
N SER A 568 21.17 18.68 3.10
CA SER A 568 20.21 17.80 3.74
C SER A 568 20.76 17.09 4.97
N LEU A 569 19.93 17.03 6.01
CA LEU A 569 20.18 16.31 7.24
C LEU A 569 19.22 15.13 7.31
N THR A 570 19.75 13.92 7.34
CA THR A 570 18.97 12.67 7.36
C THR A 570 19.29 11.90 8.63
N LEU A 571 18.27 11.48 9.38
CA LEU A 571 18.45 10.60 10.53
C LEU A 571 18.80 9.20 10.01
N SER A 572 19.93 8.66 10.43
CA SER A 572 20.36 7.32 10.03
C SER A 572 20.23 6.36 11.20
N GLY A 573 19.49 5.27 11.00
CA GLY A 573 19.39 4.18 11.96
C GLY A 573 20.63 3.28 12.01
N GLU A 574 21.49 3.25 10.98
CA GLU A 574 22.74 2.48 10.91
C GLU A 574 23.56 2.81 9.63
N ASP A 575 24.82 2.36 9.58
CA ASP A 575 25.92 2.77 8.69
C ASP A 575 25.59 2.87 7.19
N VAL A 576 25.67 4.09 6.64
CA VAL A 576 25.61 4.33 5.19
C VAL A 576 27.00 4.09 4.60
N ALA A 577 27.18 3.15 3.67
CA ALA A 577 28.48 2.93 3.03
C ALA A 577 28.84 4.12 2.10
N GLY A 578 30.01 4.72 2.30
CA GLY A 578 30.54 5.84 1.52
C GLY A 578 31.86 6.39 2.08
N LEU A 579 32.57 7.24 1.34
CA LEU A 579 33.75 7.95 1.85
C LEU A 579 33.30 8.98 2.90
N TRP A 580 33.68 8.80 4.16
CA TRP A 580 33.28 9.66 5.27
C TRP A 580 34.41 10.60 5.69
N VAL A 581 34.06 11.84 6.04
CA VAL A 581 34.92 12.71 6.85
C VAL A 581 34.69 12.39 8.33
N ALA A 582 35.74 12.51 9.16
CA ALA A 582 35.74 12.16 10.58
C ALA A 582 34.45 12.62 11.32
N PRO A 583 33.87 11.79 12.20
CA PRO A 583 32.64 12.11 12.90
C PRO A 583 32.82 13.35 13.79
N GLN A 584 31.81 14.22 13.80
CA GLN A 584 31.76 15.39 14.68
C GLN A 584 30.60 15.23 15.67
N THR A 585 30.85 15.62 16.93
CA THR A 585 29.89 15.44 18.03
C THR A 585 29.28 16.78 18.44
N VAL A 586 27.94 16.82 18.54
CA VAL A 586 27.21 17.96 19.13
C VAL A 586 26.58 17.50 20.44
N VAL A 587 27.09 18.01 21.56
CA VAL A 587 26.70 17.58 22.91
C VAL A 587 25.83 18.65 23.55
N ALA A 588 24.56 18.34 23.84
CA ALA A 588 23.69 19.24 24.58
C ALA A 588 24.22 19.52 26.01
N PRO A 589 23.94 20.69 26.61
CA PRO A 589 24.40 21.02 27.96
C PRO A 589 23.98 19.94 28.97
N GLY A 590 24.96 19.33 29.65
CA GLY A 590 24.73 18.26 30.63
C GLY A 590 24.95 16.82 30.14
N GLY A 591 25.22 16.60 28.84
CA GLY A 591 25.70 15.31 28.33
C GLY A 591 27.19 15.12 28.61
N ARG A 592 27.63 13.91 28.97
CA ARG A 592 29.07 13.57 28.95
C ARG A 592 29.50 13.33 27.49
N PRO A 593 30.68 13.82 27.08
CA PRO A 593 31.15 13.78 25.69
C PRO A 593 31.34 12.36 25.13
#